data_AF-A0A1B2AAT8-F1
#
_entry.id   AF-A0A1B2AAT8-F1
#
_cell.length_a   1.000
_cell.length_b   1.000
_cell.length_c   1.000
_cell.angle_alpha   90.00
_cell.angle_beta   90.00
_cell.angle_gamma   90.00
#
_symmetry.space_group_name_H-M   'P 1'
#
loop_
_entity.id
_entity.type
_entity.pdbx_description
1 polymer ?
#
loop_
_entity_poly.entity_id
_entity_poly.type
_entity_poly.pdbx_seq_one_letter_code
_entity_poly.pdbx_strand_id
1 'polypeptide(L)'
;MFKWIVAAMLVAFSLPSSASAQEGIYQPPVPPPCRRVGDVPGLTIDPQIAANLAEIGLDRAGVFERMQETSIPETMGCWAMPVGNFDSQLVSVGMAQWNYGTGSLQPVLKEWRASFGSKRKAKRELARLAPTYGKLLFSKGCLAVPVSDECRAGILAAHGPDGKLNPVILSELTALFESDAMLQVQLDHYLALLGDVRGELQRVFPYGPITPRKVRWAIDTRVQQNRLPPSEDIARLRQKLVAMPPEERWQRLDAIFDWYEALSKTIDQDGIGRDYAWNVVQWRCLMEIGRIDDEQYELLHITFLRSRSATGNSGRWQALTFSRRGKIILGVGSVSGVRDGSCTGS
;
A
#
# COMPACT_ATOMS: atom_id res chain seq x y z
N MET A 1 35.41 -70.38 -3.42
CA MET A 1 36.00 -69.70 -4.59
C MET A 1 34.88 -69.34 -5.56
N PHE A 2 34.74 -68.04 -5.86
CA PHE A 2 34.12 -67.47 -7.07
C PHE A 2 32.87 -68.16 -7.68
N LYS A 3 31.71 -67.48 -7.63
CA LYS A 3 31.10 -66.79 -8.79
C LYS A 3 29.69 -66.25 -8.48
N TRP A 4 29.45 -65.09 -9.06
CA TRP A 4 28.22 -64.29 -9.10
C TRP A 4 27.08 -64.96 -9.89
N ILE A 5 25.82 -64.57 -9.64
CA ILE A 5 24.91 -63.93 -10.61
C ILE A 5 23.62 -63.40 -9.93
N VAL A 6 23.35 -62.14 -10.28
CA VAL A 6 22.20 -61.23 -10.19
C VAL A 6 20.78 -61.85 -10.19
N ALA A 7 19.88 -61.29 -9.38
CA ALA A 7 18.48 -61.04 -9.74
C ALA A 7 17.91 -59.84 -8.97
N ALA A 8 17.54 -58.80 -9.70
CA ALA A 8 16.83 -57.62 -9.24
C ALA A 8 15.31 -57.84 -9.25
N MET A 9 14.56 -57.28 -8.30
CA MET A 9 13.14 -56.93 -8.50
C MET A 9 12.65 -55.88 -7.48
N LEU A 10 12.31 -54.70 -8.04
CA LEU A 10 11.12 -53.86 -7.76
C LEU A 10 10.83 -53.46 -6.31
N VAL A 11 11.40 -52.33 -5.88
CA VAL A 11 10.78 -51.47 -4.87
C VAL A 11 9.94 -50.42 -5.59
N ALA A 12 8.63 -50.60 -5.57
CA ALA A 12 7.67 -49.58 -5.99
C ALA A 12 7.72 -48.43 -4.98
N PHE A 13 8.28 -47.29 -5.38
CA PHE A 13 8.14 -46.03 -4.66
C PHE A 13 6.69 -45.56 -4.80
N SER A 14 5.89 -45.80 -3.76
CA SER A 14 4.65 -45.05 -3.53
C SER A 14 5.02 -43.62 -3.14
N LEU A 15 5.11 -42.74 -4.14
CA LEU A 15 5.16 -41.30 -3.93
C LEU A 15 3.87 -40.87 -3.22
N PRO A 16 3.93 -40.08 -2.13
CA PRO A 16 2.75 -39.43 -1.59
C PRO A 16 2.21 -38.50 -2.68
N SER A 17 1.00 -38.78 -3.14
CA SER A 17 0.23 -37.84 -3.95
C SER A 17 0.15 -36.53 -3.18
N SER A 18 0.80 -35.50 -3.72
CA SER A 18 0.61 -34.12 -3.28
C SER A 18 -0.88 -33.83 -3.32
N ALA A 19 -1.50 -33.77 -2.14
CA ALA A 19 -2.87 -33.33 -2.01
C ALA A 19 -2.93 -31.89 -2.54
N SER A 20 -3.51 -31.73 -3.72
CA SER A 20 -3.92 -30.44 -4.26
C SER A 20 -4.85 -29.82 -3.22
N ALA A 21 -4.34 -28.87 -2.45
CA ALA A 21 -5.17 -28.01 -1.63
C ALA A 21 -6.16 -27.34 -2.60
N GLN A 22 -7.43 -27.74 -2.52
CA GLN A 22 -8.50 -27.10 -3.28
C GLN A 22 -8.50 -25.62 -2.90
N GLU A 23 -8.12 -24.76 -3.85
CA GLU A 23 -8.27 -23.32 -3.77
C GLU A 23 -9.77 -23.01 -3.66
N GLY A 24 -10.27 -22.96 -2.43
CA GLY A 24 -11.58 -22.37 -2.16
C GLY A 24 -11.61 -20.96 -2.74
N ILE A 25 -12.71 -20.58 -3.37
CA ILE A 25 -12.94 -19.22 -3.85
C ILE A 25 -12.78 -18.27 -2.66
N TYR A 26 -11.68 -17.52 -2.64
CA TYR A 26 -11.43 -16.54 -1.59
C TYR A 26 -12.47 -15.44 -1.71
N GLN A 27 -13.34 -15.35 -0.71
CA GLN A 27 -14.15 -14.16 -0.50
C GLN A 27 -13.32 -13.20 0.35
N PRO A 28 -13.04 -11.96 -0.13
CA PRO A 28 -12.42 -10.97 0.72
C PRO A 28 -13.28 -10.78 1.98
N PRO A 29 -12.66 -10.60 3.16
CA PRO A 29 -13.40 -10.37 4.39
C PRO A 29 -14.35 -9.18 4.18
N VAL A 30 -15.62 -9.36 4.56
CA VAL A 30 -16.60 -8.27 4.52
C VAL A 30 -16.11 -7.19 5.48
N PRO A 31 -15.85 -5.95 5.00
CA PRO A 31 -15.37 -4.90 5.88
C PRO A 31 -16.41 -4.62 6.96
N PRO A 32 -15.97 -4.36 8.21
CA PRO A 32 -16.90 -3.95 9.26
C PRO A 32 -17.61 -2.65 8.85
N PRO A 33 -18.84 -2.41 9.33
CA PRO A 33 -19.54 -1.16 9.05
C PRO A 33 -18.67 0.03 9.49
N CYS A 34 -18.39 0.94 8.56
CA CYS A 34 -17.58 2.12 8.81
C CYS A 34 -17.98 3.27 7.87
N ARG A 35 -17.62 4.51 8.23
CA ARG A 35 -17.73 5.63 7.27
C ARG A 35 -16.68 5.44 6.18
N ARG A 36 -17.13 5.21 4.95
CA ARG A 36 -16.25 5.03 3.78
C ARG A 36 -15.53 6.33 3.43
N VAL A 37 -14.27 6.22 3.05
CA VAL A 37 -13.51 7.29 2.42
C VAL A 37 -14.21 7.68 1.11
N GLY A 38 -14.44 8.97 0.94
CA GLY A 38 -15.16 9.54 -0.19
C GLY A 38 -15.39 11.04 -0.02
N ASP A 39 -15.92 11.68 -1.05
CA ASP A 39 -16.22 13.11 -1.03
C ASP A 39 -17.30 13.41 0.03
N VAL A 40 -16.99 14.34 0.92
CA VAL A 40 -17.90 14.84 1.95
C VAL A 40 -18.08 16.35 1.70
N PRO A 41 -19.33 16.87 1.60
CA PRO A 41 -19.58 18.26 1.23
C PRO A 41 -18.89 19.32 2.11
N GLY A 42 -18.62 19.00 3.38
CA GLY A 42 -17.92 19.91 4.31
C GLY A 42 -16.41 20.00 4.13
N LEU A 43 -15.81 19.14 3.29
CA LEU A 43 -14.37 19.11 3.07
C LEU A 43 -13.95 20.08 1.97
N THR A 44 -12.97 20.92 2.27
CA THR A 44 -12.46 21.94 1.35
C THR A 44 -11.09 21.56 0.82
N ILE A 45 -10.87 21.77 -0.47
CA ILE A 45 -9.54 21.71 -1.08
C ILE A 45 -9.19 23.16 -1.43
N ASP A 46 -8.03 23.63 -0.95
CA ASP A 46 -7.55 24.96 -1.29
C ASP A 46 -7.49 25.14 -2.82
N PRO A 47 -7.99 26.27 -3.39
CA PRO A 47 -8.04 26.46 -4.83
C PRO A 47 -6.68 26.36 -5.53
N GLN A 48 -5.60 26.81 -4.88
CA GLN A 48 -4.25 26.69 -5.43
C GLN A 48 -3.78 25.25 -5.43
N ILE A 49 -4.06 24.48 -4.36
CA ILE A 49 -3.79 23.04 -4.34
C ILE A 49 -4.59 22.33 -5.45
N ALA A 50 -5.88 22.65 -5.61
CA ALA A 50 -6.72 22.07 -6.65
C ALA A 50 -6.16 22.37 -8.06
N ALA A 51 -5.78 23.63 -8.32
CA ALA A 51 -5.16 24.02 -9.58
C ALA A 51 -3.86 23.26 -9.86
N ASN A 52 -3.01 23.12 -8.84
CA ASN A 52 -1.77 22.36 -8.94
C ASN A 52 -2.02 20.87 -9.24
N LEU A 53 -3.01 20.24 -8.58
CA LEU A 53 -3.33 18.82 -8.81
C LEU A 53 -3.98 18.58 -10.18
N ALA A 54 -4.69 19.57 -10.73
CA ALA A 54 -5.22 19.49 -12.08
C ALA A 54 -4.12 19.35 -13.16
N GLU A 55 -2.89 19.83 -12.90
CA GLU A 55 -1.72 19.65 -13.80
C GLU A 55 -1.38 18.17 -14.03
N ILE A 56 -1.72 17.29 -13.08
CA ILE A 56 -1.54 15.83 -13.20
C ILE A 56 -2.86 15.10 -13.43
N GLY A 57 -3.91 15.82 -13.85
CA GLY A 57 -5.22 15.26 -14.18
C GLY A 57 -6.05 14.86 -12.97
N LEU A 58 -5.78 15.42 -11.79
CA LEU A 58 -6.58 15.18 -10.58
C LEU A 58 -7.49 16.39 -10.29
N ASP A 59 -8.77 16.21 -10.58
CA ASP A 59 -9.83 17.07 -10.05
C ASP A 59 -10.28 16.59 -8.65
N ARG A 60 -11.28 17.25 -8.06
CA ARG A 60 -11.81 16.86 -6.74
C ARG A 60 -12.26 15.40 -6.70
N ALA A 61 -12.98 14.95 -7.73
CA ALA A 61 -13.48 13.57 -7.77
C ALA A 61 -12.31 12.58 -7.84
N GLY A 62 -11.32 12.86 -8.69
CA GLY A 62 -10.08 12.08 -8.78
C GLY A 62 -9.30 12.05 -7.48
N VAL A 63 -9.22 13.17 -6.73
CA VAL A 63 -8.58 13.18 -5.40
C VAL A 63 -9.25 12.19 -4.46
N PHE A 64 -10.58 12.24 -4.31
CA PHE A 64 -11.29 11.35 -3.39
C PHE A 64 -11.30 9.89 -3.86
N GLU A 65 -11.36 9.65 -5.16
CA GLU A 65 -11.24 8.30 -5.73
C GLU A 65 -9.87 7.69 -5.38
N ARG A 66 -8.78 8.43 -5.61
CA ARG A 66 -7.42 7.97 -5.28
C ARG A 66 -7.22 7.81 -3.78
N MET A 67 -7.81 8.70 -2.97
CA MET A 67 -7.78 8.60 -1.51
C MET A 67 -8.47 7.31 -1.04
N GLN A 68 -9.64 7.01 -1.62
CA GLN A 68 -10.37 5.79 -1.33
C GLN A 68 -9.55 4.56 -1.73
N GLU A 69 -8.99 4.52 -2.95
CA GLU A 69 -8.12 3.41 -3.39
C GLU A 69 -6.93 3.19 -2.45
N THR A 70 -6.27 4.28 -2.03
CA THR A 70 -5.13 4.23 -1.11
C THR A 70 -5.52 3.68 0.25
N SER A 71 -6.73 3.98 0.73
CA SER A 71 -7.23 3.50 2.01
C SER A 71 -7.73 2.05 2.01
N ILE A 72 -7.98 1.42 0.85
CA ILE A 72 -8.42 0.01 0.79
C ILE A 72 -7.42 -0.96 1.43
N PRO A 73 -6.13 -0.96 1.07
CA PRO A 73 -5.17 -1.87 1.70
C PRO A 73 -4.92 -1.57 3.18
N GLU A 74 -5.09 -0.32 3.62
CA GLU A 74 -4.78 0.11 4.99
C GLU A 74 -5.99 -0.07 5.93
N THR A 75 -7.18 0.34 5.50
CA THR A 75 -8.40 0.41 6.32
C THR A 75 -9.62 -0.22 5.68
N MET A 76 -9.42 -1.06 4.65
CA MET A 76 -10.51 -1.56 3.81
C MET A 76 -11.35 -0.44 3.16
N GLY A 77 -10.88 0.81 3.16
CA GLY A 77 -11.60 1.97 2.62
C GLY A 77 -12.33 2.83 3.65
N CYS A 78 -12.00 2.70 4.94
CA CYS A 78 -12.66 3.41 6.04
C CYS A 78 -11.89 4.66 6.48
N TRP A 79 -12.59 5.69 6.95
CA TRP A 79 -11.97 6.91 7.50
C TRP A 79 -11.25 6.72 8.83
N ALA A 80 -11.64 5.74 9.64
CA ALA A 80 -11.10 5.55 11.00
C ALA A 80 -10.48 4.18 11.21
N MET A 81 -11.27 3.11 11.15
CA MET A 81 -10.87 1.72 11.46
C MET A 81 -9.73 1.57 12.49
N PRO A 82 -9.96 1.92 13.77
CA PRO A 82 -8.95 1.79 14.80
C PRO A 82 -8.60 0.31 15.04
N VAL A 83 -7.32 0.00 15.11
CA VAL A 83 -6.80 -1.32 15.47
C VAL A 83 -5.81 -1.21 16.63
N GLY A 84 -5.72 -2.27 17.43
CA GLY A 84 -4.82 -2.36 18.57
C GLY A 84 -3.38 -2.67 18.16
N ASN A 85 -2.58 -3.08 19.15
CA ASN A 85 -1.14 -3.26 19.04
C ASN A 85 -0.68 -4.50 18.21
N PHE A 86 -0.98 -4.54 16.92
CA PHE A 86 -0.65 -5.63 15.99
C PHE A 86 0.77 -5.51 15.39
N ASP A 87 1.82 -5.22 16.19
CA ASP A 87 3.25 -5.11 15.80
C ASP A 87 4.08 -4.10 16.65
N SER A 88 3.66 -3.79 17.87
CA SER A 88 4.28 -2.73 18.71
C SER A 88 3.95 -1.29 18.29
N GLN A 89 3.01 -1.07 17.36
CA GLN A 89 2.49 0.25 16.97
C GLN A 89 1.57 0.93 18.01
N LEU A 90 1.16 0.21 19.06
CA LEU A 90 0.20 0.60 20.12
C LEU A 90 -1.25 0.78 19.64
N VAL A 91 -1.48 1.73 18.75
CA VAL A 91 -2.79 2.02 18.13
C VAL A 91 -2.51 2.45 16.71
N SER A 92 -3.24 1.92 15.74
CA SER A 92 -3.24 2.40 14.36
C SER A 92 -4.66 2.80 13.96
N VAL A 93 -4.81 3.97 13.37
CA VAL A 93 -6.12 4.58 13.11
C VAL A 93 -6.05 5.57 11.96
N GLY A 94 -7.19 5.84 11.35
CA GLY A 94 -7.37 6.75 10.24
C GLY A 94 -7.15 6.07 8.89
N MET A 95 -7.55 6.73 7.81
CA MET A 95 -7.54 6.17 6.44
C MET A 95 -6.15 5.68 5.96
N ALA A 96 -5.06 6.15 6.57
CA ALA A 96 -3.69 5.73 6.30
C ALA A 96 -3.03 4.95 7.46
N GLN A 97 -3.81 4.48 8.44
CA GLN A 97 -3.33 3.73 9.61
C GLN A 97 -2.18 4.41 10.37
N TRP A 98 -2.31 5.71 10.65
CA TRP A 98 -1.35 6.42 11.48
C TRP A 98 -1.29 5.82 12.88
N ASN A 99 -0.09 5.72 13.44
CA ASN A 99 0.12 5.03 14.69
C ASN A 99 1.07 5.77 15.65
N TYR A 100 0.90 5.49 16.95
CA TYR A 100 1.73 6.10 17.99
C TYR A 100 3.16 5.55 18.00
N GLY A 101 3.32 4.25 17.77
CA GLY A 101 4.61 3.55 17.90
C GLY A 101 5.69 4.07 16.96
N THR A 102 5.33 4.41 15.71
CA THR A 102 6.24 4.99 14.72
C THR A 102 6.25 6.52 14.74
N GLY A 103 5.38 7.16 15.51
CA GLY A 103 5.30 8.61 15.59
C GLY A 103 4.41 9.29 14.53
N SER A 104 3.70 8.52 13.70
CA SER A 104 2.94 9.05 12.56
C SER A 104 1.57 9.64 12.95
N LEU A 105 1.01 9.24 14.08
CA LEU A 105 -0.28 9.73 14.59
C LEU A 105 -0.17 11.11 15.28
N GLN A 106 0.98 11.41 15.87
CA GLN A 106 1.19 12.60 16.68
C GLN A 106 1.02 13.91 15.89
N PRO A 107 1.54 14.05 14.65
CA PRO A 107 1.26 15.23 13.81
C PRO A 107 -0.24 15.40 13.54
N VAL A 108 -0.94 14.34 13.13
CA VAL A 108 -2.38 14.34 12.83
C VAL A 108 -3.20 14.86 14.02
N LEU A 109 -2.92 14.36 15.23
CA LEU A 109 -3.60 14.82 16.45
C LEU A 109 -3.25 16.28 16.79
N LYS A 110 -2.00 16.70 16.60
CA LYS A 110 -1.59 18.10 16.84
C LYS A 110 -2.31 19.06 15.90
N GLU A 111 -2.43 18.70 14.63
CA GLU A 111 -3.12 19.47 13.59
C GLU A 111 -4.62 19.53 13.84
N TRP A 112 -5.25 18.40 14.18
CA TRP A 112 -6.66 18.39 14.61
C TRP A 112 -6.90 19.34 15.79
N ARG A 113 -6.01 19.35 16.78
CA ARG A 113 -6.15 20.28 17.92
C ARG A 113 -5.97 21.74 17.49
N ALA A 114 -5.08 22.00 16.53
CA ALA A 114 -4.79 23.34 16.04
C ALA A 114 -5.91 23.92 15.15
N SER A 115 -6.63 23.07 14.40
CA SER A 115 -7.66 23.49 13.44
C SER A 115 -8.82 24.27 14.08
N PHE A 116 -9.06 24.11 15.38
CA PHE A 116 -10.10 24.86 16.10
C PHE A 116 -9.75 26.33 16.38
N GLY A 117 -8.50 26.76 16.16
CA GLY A 117 -8.01 28.12 16.43
C GLY A 117 -8.00 28.53 17.92
N SER A 118 -8.46 27.65 18.82
CA SER A 118 -8.52 27.89 20.26
C SER A 118 -8.43 26.61 21.06
N LYS A 119 -7.52 26.58 22.05
CA LYS A 119 -7.38 25.47 23.00
C LYS A 119 -8.69 25.13 23.70
N ARG A 120 -9.54 26.12 24.00
CA ARG A 120 -10.84 25.91 24.67
C ARG A 120 -11.83 25.20 23.75
N LYS A 121 -11.88 25.56 22.48
CA LYS A 121 -12.75 24.92 21.48
C LYS A 121 -12.33 23.46 21.29
N ALA A 122 -11.04 23.22 21.04
CA ALA A 122 -10.50 21.87 20.89
C ALA A 122 -10.74 20.99 22.13
N LYS A 123 -10.56 21.53 23.35
CA LYS A 123 -10.81 20.76 24.59
C LYS A 123 -12.30 20.38 24.75
N ARG A 124 -13.23 21.26 24.40
CA ARG A 124 -14.67 20.95 24.44
C ARG A 124 -15.02 19.87 23.44
N GLU A 125 -14.50 19.97 22.23
CA GLU A 125 -14.76 18.99 21.19
C GLU A 125 -14.15 17.63 21.53
N LEU A 126 -12.92 17.63 22.07
CA LEU A 126 -12.28 16.41 22.55
C LEU A 126 -13.07 15.75 23.68
N ALA A 127 -13.60 16.52 24.63
CA ALA A 127 -14.44 15.99 25.70
C ALA A 127 -15.77 15.43 25.19
N ARG A 128 -16.27 15.90 24.04
CA ARG A 128 -17.47 15.39 23.39
C ARG A 128 -17.19 14.08 22.64
N LEU A 129 -16.08 14.01 21.92
CA LEU A 129 -15.72 12.87 21.06
C LEU A 129 -15.04 11.73 21.81
N ALA A 130 -14.21 12.06 22.81
CA ALA A 130 -13.39 11.13 23.56
C ALA A 130 -13.37 11.46 25.07
N PRO A 131 -14.52 11.33 25.77
CA PRO A 131 -14.65 11.73 27.18
C PRO A 131 -13.73 10.97 28.14
N THR A 132 -13.38 9.71 27.82
CA THR A 132 -12.61 8.82 28.69
C THR A 132 -11.12 8.91 28.38
N TYR A 133 -10.73 8.62 27.14
CA TYR A 133 -9.34 8.48 26.73
C TYR A 133 -8.78 9.71 26.04
N GLY A 134 -9.61 10.71 25.69
CA GLY A 134 -9.14 11.92 25.00
C GLY A 134 -8.00 12.65 25.74
N LYS A 135 -8.06 12.72 27.07
CA LYS A 135 -6.96 13.31 27.89
C LYS A 135 -5.66 12.54 27.76
N LEU A 136 -5.71 11.21 27.71
CA LEU A 136 -4.55 10.36 27.50
C LEU A 136 -4.00 10.54 26.09
N LEU A 137 -4.85 10.39 25.06
CA LEU A 137 -4.50 10.47 23.64
C LEU A 137 -3.80 11.80 23.29
N PHE A 138 -4.22 12.91 23.91
CA PHE A 138 -3.66 14.25 23.70
C PHE A 138 -2.70 14.70 24.80
N SER A 139 -2.28 13.79 25.68
CA SER A 139 -1.29 14.08 26.72
C SER A 139 0.06 14.44 26.11
N LYS A 140 0.90 15.15 26.89
CA LYS A 140 2.27 15.48 26.46
C LYS A 140 3.07 14.21 26.12
N GLY A 141 2.89 13.14 26.91
CA GLY A 141 3.58 11.86 26.71
C GLY A 141 3.15 11.14 25.44
N CYS A 142 1.85 11.14 25.10
CA CYS A 142 1.38 10.52 23.86
C CYS A 142 1.67 11.34 22.61
N LEU A 143 1.79 12.66 22.73
CA LEU A 143 2.16 13.53 21.61
C LEU A 143 3.69 13.68 21.40
N ALA A 144 4.50 12.99 22.20
CA ALA A 144 5.94 12.87 22.03
C ALA A 144 6.30 11.78 21.01
N VAL A 145 7.49 11.89 20.42
CA VAL A 145 8.09 10.89 19.54
C VAL A 145 9.53 10.63 20.02
N PRO A 146 9.85 9.45 20.57
CA PRO A 146 8.93 8.35 20.90
C PRO A 146 7.91 8.74 22.00
N VAL A 147 6.83 7.98 22.13
CA VAL A 147 5.87 8.15 23.24
C VAL A 147 6.52 7.81 24.58
N SER A 148 6.05 8.44 25.67
CA SER A 148 6.53 8.12 27.02
C SER A 148 6.00 6.76 27.52
N ASP A 149 6.67 6.19 28.53
CA ASP A 149 6.27 4.93 29.14
C ASP A 149 4.89 5.02 29.81
N GLU A 150 4.54 6.17 30.40
CA GLU A 150 3.20 6.38 30.97
C GLU A 150 2.12 6.39 29.88
N CYS A 151 2.40 7.00 28.72
CA CYS A 151 1.49 6.92 27.58
C CYS A 151 1.32 5.47 27.12
N ARG A 152 2.45 4.78 26.91
CA ARG A 152 2.46 3.37 26.48
C ARG A 152 1.63 2.51 27.44
N ALA A 153 1.88 2.60 28.73
CA ALA A 153 1.15 1.86 29.75
C ALA A 153 -0.35 2.20 29.74
N GLY A 154 -0.70 3.48 29.64
CA GLY A 154 -2.11 3.92 29.57
C GLY A 154 -2.84 3.39 28.34
N ILE A 155 -2.19 3.38 27.18
CA ILE A 155 -2.77 2.85 25.94
C ILE A 155 -2.92 1.33 26.02
N LEU A 156 -1.90 0.62 26.51
CA LEU A 156 -1.98 -0.83 26.73
C LEU A 156 -3.04 -1.22 27.75
N ALA A 157 -3.27 -0.41 28.79
CA ALA A 157 -4.37 -0.61 29.73
C ALA A 157 -5.76 -0.42 29.09
N ALA A 158 -5.84 0.24 27.94
CA ALA A 158 -7.06 0.36 27.14
C ALA A 158 -7.26 -0.83 26.17
N HIS A 159 -6.38 -1.83 26.20
CA HIS A 159 -6.55 -3.05 25.43
C HIS A 159 -7.34 -4.10 26.22
N GLY A 160 -8.12 -4.91 25.51
CA GLY A 160 -8.75 -6.11 26.03
C GLY A 160 -7.74 -7.26 26.19
N PRO A 161 -8.17 -8.38 26.83
CA PRO A 161 -7.31 -9.54 27.06
C PRO A 161 -6.86 -10.23 25.76
N ASP A 162 -7.54 -9.98 24.64
CA ASP A 162 -7.20 -10.48 23.31
C ASP A 162 -6.21 -9.57 22.56
N GLY A 163 -5.68 -8.54 23.22
CA GLY A 163 -4.75 -7.58 22.63
C GLY A 163 -5.41 -6.59 21.66
N LYS A 164 -6.75 -6.59 21.55
CA LYS A 164 -7.48 -5.59 20.77
C LYS A 164 -7.81 -4.37 21.63
N LEU A 165 -8.20 -3.28 20.99
CA LEU A 165 -8.74 -2.13 21.70
C LEU A 165 -10.03 -2.51 22.43
N ASN A 166 -10.18 -2.07 23.68
CA ASN A 166 -11.45 -2.21 24.36
C ASN A 166 -12.53 -1.38 23.65
N PRO A 167 -13.82 -1.69 23.85
CA PRO A 167 -14.91 -1.03 23.11
C PRO A 167 -14.95 0.50 23.30
N VAL A 168 -14.50 1.02 24.45
CA VAL A 168 -14.57 2.45 24.76
C VAL A 168 -13.54 3.22 23.94
N ILE A 169 -12.26 2.85 24.00
CA ILE A 169 -11.22 3.56 23.22
C ILE A 169 -11.44 3.37 21.71
N LEU A 170 -11.92 2.21 21.28
CA LEU A 170 -12.30 1.96 19.89
C LEU A 170 -13.38 2.95 19.43
N SER A 171 -14.46 3.10 20.20
CA SER A 171 -15.55 4.03 19.87
C SER A 171 -15.09 5.49 19.87
N GLU A 172 -14.26 5.89 20.83
CA GLU A 172 -13.77 7.28 20.92
C GLU A 172 -12.81 7.64 19.79
N LEU A 173 -11.93 6.71 19.40
CA LEU A 173 -11.05 6.87 18.24
C LEU A 173 -11.85 6.93 16.94
N THR A 174 -12.86 6.07 16.76
CA THR A 174 -13.77 6.14 15.61
C THR A 174 -14.48 7.49 15.56
N ALA A 175 -15.08 7.94 16.65
CA ALA A 175 -15.78 9.23 16.70
C ALA A 175 -14.83 10.41 16.39
N LEU A 176 -13.60 10.38 16.92
CA LEU A 176 -12.59 11.38 16.63
C LEU A 176 -12.22 11.40 15.14
N PHE A 177 -11.92 10.23 14.56
CA PHE A 177 -11.46 10.10 13.18
C PHE A 177 -12.55 10.24 12.12
N GLU A 178 -13.82 10.11 12.51
CA GLU A 178 -14.95 10.39 11.62
C GLU A 178 -15.56 11.79 11.85
N SER A 179 -14.97 12.61 12.74
CA SER A 179 -15.37 14.01 12.92
C SER A 179 -14.92 14.89 11.74
N ASP A 180 -15.75 15.84 11.30
CA ASP A 180 -15.46 16.67 10.12
C ASP A 180 -14.11 17.40 10.21
N ALA A 181 -13.73 17.87 11.41
CA ALA A 181 -12.43 18.49 11.63
C ALA A 181 -11.26 17.51 11.42
N MET A 182 -11.41 16.24 11.78
CA MET A 182 -10.38 15.22 11.53
C MET A 182 -10.39 14.75 10.07
N LEU A 183 -11.56 14.67 9.44
CA LEU A 183 -11.66 14.37 8.02
C LEU A 183 -10.92 15.42 7.18
N GLN A 184 -11.02 16.71 7.53
CA GLN A 184 -10.24 17.77 6.88
C GLN A 184 -8.74 17.58 7.07
N VAL A 185 -8.27 17.26 8.29
CA VAL A 185 -6.84 17.00 8.54
C VAL A 185 -6.34 15.79 7.73
N GLN A 186 -7.13 14.71 7.66
CA GLN A 186 -6.77 13.53 6.87
C GLN A 186 -6.71 13.86 5.37
N LEU A 187 -7.64 14.68 4.87
CA LEU A 187 -7.61 15.19 3.50
C LEU A 187 -6.36 16.05 3.26
N ASP A 188 -6.04 16.98 4.15
CA ASP A 188 -4.89 17.89 4.01
C ASP A 188 -3.57 17.11 3.94
N HIS A 189 -3.39 16.08 4.78
CA HIS A 189 -2.24 15.17 4.68
C HIS A 189 -2.19 14.44 3.34
N TYR A 190 -3.33 13.99 2.82
CA TYR A 190 -3.39 13.34 1.53
C TYR A 190 -3.10 14.30 0.37
N LEU A 191 -3.59 15.54 0.44
CA LEU A 191 -3.28 16.59 -0.53
C LEU A 191 -1.78 16.92 -0.55
N ALA A 192 -1.14 16.96 0.63
CA ALA A 192 0.32 17.13 0.72
C ALA A 192 1.06 15.99 0.03
N LEU A 193 0.65 14.74 0.26
CA LEU A 193 1.18 13.57 -0.45
C LEU A 193 0.99 13.69 -1.97
N LEU A 194 -0.18 14.14 -2.44
CA LEU A 194 -0.43 14.33 -3.87
C LEU A 194 0.41 15.46 -4.47
N GLY A 195 0.69 16.52 -3.72
CA GLY A 195 1.65 17.56 -4.10
C GLY A 195 3.06 17.00 -4.31
N ASP A 196 3.48 16.12 -3.40
CA ASP A 196 4.73 15.37 -3.47
C ASP A 196 4.79 14.41 -4.67
N VAL A 197 3.68 13.74 -4.97
CA VAL A 197 3.51 12.88 -6.16
C VAL A 197 3.61 13.71 -7.43
N ARG A 198 2.96 14.87 -7.50
CA ARG A 198 3.06 15.78 -8.65
C ARG A 198 4.51 16.16 -8.93
N GLY A 199 5.25 16.61 -7.92
CA GLY A 199 6.66 16.98 -8.08
C GLY A 199 7.52 15.83 -8.60
N GLU A 200 7.29 14.61 -8.11
CA GLU A 200 8.00 13.42 -8.60
C GLU A 200 7.60 13.04 -10.03
N LEU A 201 6.32 13.13 -10.39
CA LEU A 201 5.87 12.85 -11.75
C LEU A 201 6.48 13.83 -12.75
N GLN A 202 6.52 15.12 -12.42
CA GLN A 202 7.16 16.15 -13.25
C GLN A 202 8.68 15.90 -13.38
N ARG A 203 9.32 15.41 -12.31
CA ARG A 203 10.74 15.03 -12.33
C ARG A 203 11.01 13.78 -13.18
N VAL A 204 10.19 12.75 -13.03
CA VAL A 204 10.38 11.45 -13.71
C VAL A 204 9.93 11.51 -15.16
N PHE A 205 8.87 12.24 -15.48
CA PHE A 205 8.31 12.39 -16.83
C PHE A 205 8.28 13.88 -17.23
N PRO A 206 9.46 14.50 -17.44
CA PRO A 206 9.54 15.91 -17.82
C PRO A 206 8.99 16.19 -19.22
N TYR A 207 8.79 15.13 -20.03
CA TYR A 207 8.28 15.21 -21.39
C TYR A 207 7.09 14.25 -21.55
N GLY A 208 6.10 14.69 -22.34
CA GLY A 208 4.91 13.89 -22.63
C GLY A 208 3.81 13.98 -21.55
N PRO A 209 2.68 13.28 -21.77
CA PRO A 209 1.53 13.36 -20.87
C PRO A 209 1.75 12.59 -19.57
N ILE A 210 1.23 13.16 -18.47
CA ILE A 210 1.04 12.46 -17.20
C ILE A 210 -0.31 11.76 -17.26
N THR A 211 -0.29 10.45 -17.46
CA THR A 211 -1.51 9.63 -17.60
C THR A 211 -2.07 9.23 -16.23
N PRO A 212 -3.36 8.87 -16.13
CA PRO A 212 -3.94 8.32 -14.90
C PRO A 212 -3.18 7.11 -14.36
N ARG A 213 -2.60 6.28 -15.25
CA ARG A 213 -1.76 5.13 -14.90
C ARG A 213 -0.49 5.57 -14.17
N LYS A 214 0.24 6.57 -14.70
CA LYS A 214 1.43 7.15 -14.04
C LYS A 214 1.08 7.72 -12.67
N VAL A 215 -0.06 8.41 -12.55
CA VAL A 215 -0.52 8.97 -11.27
C VAL A 215 -0.77 7.88 -10.24
N ARG A 216 -1.59 6.86 -10.56
CA ARG A 216 -1.87 5.74 -9.65
C ARG A 216 -0.61 4.99 -9.24
N TRP A 217 0.27 4.74 -10.21
CA TRP A 217 1.57 4.10 -9.97
C TRP A 217 2.47 4.91 -9.02
N ALA A 218 2.54 6.22 -9.21
CA ALA A 218 3.36 7.11 -8.39
C ALA A 218 2.79 7.26 -6.97
N ILE A 219 1.46 7.30 -6.81
CA ILE A 219 0.79 7.30 -5.50
C ILE A 219 1.17 6.02 -4.73
N ASP A 220 0.95 4.83 -5.30
CA ASP A 220 1.30 3.57 -4.61
C ASP A 220 2.79 3.52 -4.28
N THR A 221 3.65 4.00 -5.20
CA THR A 221 5.10 4.06 -4.96
C THR A 221 5.47 4.97 -3.80
N ARG A 222 4.86 6.16 -3.72
CA ARG A 222 5.09 7.11 -2.63
C ARG A 222 4.56 6.58 -1.29
N VAL A 223 3.34 6.04 -1.26
CA VAL A 223 2.73 5.51 -0.03
C VAL A 223 3.59 4.37 0.54
N GLN A 224 3.99 3.42 -0.30
CA GLN A 224 4.65 2.21 0.16
C GLN A 224 6.18 2.36 0.31
N GLN A 225 6.80 3.29 -0.43
CA GLN A 225 8.27 3.41 -0.49
C GLN A 225 8.78 4.85 -0.41
N ASN A 226 7.95 5.81 -0.02
CA ASN A 226 8.28 7.21 0.24
C ASN A 226 8.74 8.07 -0.95
N ARG A 227 9.39 7.51 -1.99
CA ARG A 227 9.91 8.23 -3.17
C ARG A 227 10.01 7.33 -4.40
N LEU A 228 10.01 7.93 -5.59
CA LEU A 228 10.32 7.24 -6.86
C LEU A 228 11.85 7.11 -7.00
N PRO A 229 12.37 6.33 -7.98
CA PRO A 229 13.81 6.23 -8.20
C PRO A 229 14.50 7.58 -8.44
N PRO A 230 15.78 7.72 -8.06
CA PRO A 230 16.58 8.91 -8.35
C PRO A 230 16.68 9.19 -9.85
N SER A 231 16.87 10.46 -10.22
CA SER A 231 16.92 10.89 -11.62
C SER A 231 18.10 10.26 -12.38
N GLU A 232 19.25 10.07 -11.73
CA GLU A 232 20.42 9.42 -12.34
C GLU A 232 20.16 7.96 -12.71
N ASP A 233 19.41 7.23 -11.88
CA ASP A 233 19.04 5.84 -12.13
C ASP A 233 18.05 5.71 -13.29
N ILE A 234 17.09 6.63 -13.36
CA ILE A 234 16.11 6.67 -14.45
C ILE A 234 16.78 7.04 -15.76
N ALA A 235 17.66 8.05 -15.77
CA ALA A 235 18.40 8.46 -16.95
C ALA A 235 19.27 7.30 -17.49
N ARG A 236 20.00 6.63 -16.59
CA ARG A 236 20.80 5.45 -16.94
C ARG A 236 19.95 4.31 -17.49
N LEU A 237 18.77 4.06 -16.93
CA LEU A 237 17.83 3.06 -17.47
C LEU A 237 17.37 3.46 -18.88
N ARG A 238 16.90 4.69 -19.07
CA ARG A 238 16.40 5.17 -20.37
C ARG A 238 17.45 5.11 -21.46
N GLN A 239 18.70 5.47 -21.15
CA GLN A 239 19.82 5.32 -22.10
C GLN A 239 19.97 3.86 -22.57
N LYS A 240 19.87 2.90 -21.65
CA LYS A 240 19.91 1.47 -22.00
C LYS A 240 18.70 1.04 -22.82
N LEU A 241 17.51 1.54 -22.49
CA LEU A 241 16.29 1.22 -23.25
C LEU A 241 16.35 1.77 -24.68
N VAL A 242 16.89 2.97 -24.88
CA VAL A 242 17.05 3.58 -26.22
C VAL A 242 18.11 2.87 -27.05
N ALA A 243 19.21 2.43 -26.44
CA ALA A 243 20.27 1.71 -27.13
C ALA A 243 19.96 0.23 -27.41
N MET A 244 18.80 -0.27 -26.94
CA MET A 244 18.45 -1.69 -26.99
C MET A 244 18.01 -2.10 -28.40
N PRO A 245 18.54 -3.21 -28.95
CA PRO A 245 18.01 -3.79 -30.17
C PRO A 245 16.53 -4.20 -29.99
N PRO A 246 15.64 -3.94 -30.97
CA PRO A 246 14.21 -4.25 -30.85
C PRO A 246 13.92 -5.72 -30.49
N GLU A 247 14.74 -6.66 -30.99
CA GLU A 247 14.64 -8.10 -30.72
C GLU A 247 14.89 -8.48 -29.25
N GLU A 248 15.63 -7.65 -28.50
CA GLU A 248 15.90 -7.90 -27.08
C GLU A 248 14.78 -7.37 -26.17
N ARG A 249 13.93 -6.47 -26.67
CA ARG A 249 12.93 -5.74 -25.87
C ARG A 249 12.12 -6.66 -24.97
N TRP A 250 11.47 -7.66 -25.55
CA TRP A 250 10.59 -8.55 -24.79
C TRP A 250 11.37 -9.52 -23.89
N GLN A 251 12.58 -9.93 -24.30
CA GLN A 251 13.45 -10.75 -23.46
C GLN A 251 13.86 -10.02 -22.17
N ARG A 252 14.08 -8.70 -22.23
CA ARG A 252 14.39 -7.90 -21.03
C ARG A 252 13.20 -7.78 -20.09
N LEU A 253 11.99 -7.68 -20.62
CA LEU A 253 10.78 -7.67 -19.79
C LEU A 253 10.51 -9.04 -19.17
N ASP A 254 10.66 -10.13 -19.93
CA ASP A 254 10.49 -11.49 -19.43
C ASP A 254 11.47 -11.79 -18.27
N ALA A 255 12.72 -11.32 -18.38
CA ALA A 255 13.69 -11.43 -17.28
C ALA A 255 13.26 -10.72 -15.98
N ILE A 256 12.47 -9.65 -16.07
CA ILE A 256 11.87 -9.00 -14.88
C ILE A 256 10.78 -9.90 -14.28
N PHE A 257 9.98 -10.55 -15.13
CA PHE A 257 8.97 -11.51 -14.67
C PHE A 257 9.61 -12.76 -14.07
N ASP A 258 10.71 -13.26 -14.62
CA ASP A 258 11.52 -14.33 -14.04
C ASP A 258 12.05 -13.95 -12.65
N TRP A 259 12.61 -12.74 -12.50
CA TRP A 259 13.06 -12.22 -11.21
C TRP A 259 11.92 -12.19 -10.19
N TYR A 260 10.76 -11.67 -10.58
CA TYR A 260 9.59 -11.60 -9.72
C TYR A 260 9.09 -12.99 -9.33
N GLU A 261 9.01 -13.92 -10.29
CA GLU A 261 8.57 -15.29 -10.07
C GLU A 261 9.52 -16.05 -9.12
N ALA A 262 10.83 -15.97 -9.38
CA ALA A 262 11.84 -16.62 -8.57
C ALA A 262 11.83 -16.08 -7.14
N LEU A 263 11.78 -14.76 -6.97
CA LEU A 263 11.73 -14.12 -5.67
C LEU A 263 10.47 -14.51 -4.89
N SER A 264 9.30 -14.52 -5.56
CA SER A 264 8.01 -14.86 -4.93
C SER A 264 7.93 -16.31 -4.43
N LYS A 265 8.78 -17.21 -4.94
CA LYS A 265 8.87 -18.61 -4.50
C LYS A 265 9.76 -18.79 -3.26
N THR A 266 10.47 -17.75 -2.83
CA THR A 266 11.32 -17.82 -1.62
C THR A 266 10.48 -17.72 -0.36
N ILE A 267 10.96 -18.32 0.74
CA ILE A 267 10.21 -18.42 2.01
C ILE A 267 10.04 -17.06 2.72
N ASP A 268 10.95 -16.12 2.49
CA ASP A 268 10.99 -14.82 3.16
C ASP A 268 10.45 -13.71 2.26
N GLN A 269 9.30 -13.98 1.61
CA GLN A 269 8.50 -12.99 0.89
C GLN A 269 7.05 -13.05 1.34
N ASP A 270 6.64 -12.02 2.08
CA ASP A 270 5.31 -11.96 2.68
C ASP A 270 4.25 -11.42 1.71
N GLY A 271 3.00 -11.85 1.91
CA GLY A 271 1.83 -11.29 1.24
C GLY A 271 1.69 -11.61 -0.25
N ILE A 272 2.58 -12.42 -0.82
CA ILE A 272 2.63 -12.68 -2.28
C ILE A 272 2.23 -14.09 -2.71
N GLY A 273 2.22 -15.05 -1.77
CA GLY A 273 2.08 -16.48 -2.07
C GLY A 273 0.80 -16.88 -2.81
N ARG A 274 -0.28 -16.10 -2.69
CA ARG A 274 -1.58 -16.36 -3.36
C ARG A 274 -1.68 -15.73 -4.75
N ASP A 275 -0.76 -14.84 -5.09
CA ASP A 275 -0.94 -13.89 -6.20
C ASP A 275 0.03 -14.14 -7.35
N TYR A 276 1.29 -14.53 -7.04
CA TYR A 276 2.35 -14.48 -8.04
C TYR A 276 2.14 -15.42 -9.23
N ALA A 277 1.66 -16.64 -9.00
CA ALA A 277 1.50 -17.62 -10.07
C ALA A 277 0.48 -17.12 -11.11
N TRP A 278 -0.62 -16.53 -10.65
CA TRP A 278 -1.61 -15.90 -11.52
C TRP A 278 -1.00 -14.71 -12.28
N ASN A 279 -0.31 -13.81 -11.57
CA ASN A 279 0.31 -12.63 -12.16
C ASN A 279 1.27 -12.98 -13.29
N VAL A 280 2.18 -13.91 -13.05
CA VAL A 280 3.16 -14.35 -14.04
C VAL A 280 2.48 -14.87 -15.30
N VAL A 281 1.47 -15.74 -15.16
CA VAL A 281 0.71 -16.28 -16.31
C VAL A 281 0.03 -15.16 -17.09
N GLN A 282 -0.68 -14.25 -16.41
CA GLN A 282 -1.43 -13.20 -17.08
C GLN A 282 -0.50 -12.17 -17.74
N TRP A 283 0.60 -11.80 -17.09
CA TRP A 283 1.52 -10.80 -17.61
C TRP A 283 2.38 -11.31 -18.76
N ARG A 284 2.84 -12.58 -18.71
CA ARG A 284 3.49 -13.21 -19.87
C ARG A 284 2.53 -13.34 -21.04
N CYS A 285 1.28 -13.75 -20.81
CA CYS A 285 0.26 -13.75 -21.86
C CYS A 285 0.12 -12.37 -22.52
N LEU A 286 -0.04 -11.28 -21.74
CA LEU A 286 -0.13 -9.92 -22.29
C LEU A 286 1.09 -9.53 -23.14
N MET A 287 2.29 -9.93 -22.71
CA MET A 287 3.52 -9.72 -23.45
C MET A 287 3.51 -10.50 -24.78
N GLU A 288 3.17 -11.78 -24.75
CA GLU A 288 3.12 -12.67 -25.93
C GLU A 288 2.13 -12.19 -26.99
N ILE A 289 0.95 -11.71 -26.57
CA ILE A 289 -0.07 -11.18 -27.50
C ILE A 289 0.13 -9.70 -27.86
N GLY A 290 1.25 -9.09 -27.47
CA GLY A 290 1.59 -7.71 -27.84
C GLY A 290 0.67 -6.65 -27.23
N ARG A 291 0.10 -6.90 -26.05
CA ARG A 291 -0.85 -6.00 -25.36
C ARG A 291 -0.20 -5.12 -24.28
N ILE A 292 1.13 -5.05 -24.27
CA ILE A 292 1.91 -4.15 -23.41
C ILE A 292 2.37 -2.96 -24.24
N ASP A 293 1.89 -1.76 -23.90
CA ASP A 293 2.28 -0.50 -24.53
C ASP A 293 3.64 0.02 -24.04
N ASP A 294 4.19 1.05 -24.70
CA ASP A 294 5.50 1.62 -24.36
C ASP A 294 5.55 2.23 -22.95
N GLU A 295 4.46 2.83 -22.49
CA GLU A 295 4.37 3.38 -21.13
C GLU A 295 4.40 2.25 -20.10
N GLN A 296 3.66 1.16 -20.34
CA GLN A 296 3.66 -0.01 -19.48
C GLN A 296 5.04 -0.66 -19.41
N TYR A 297 5.69 -0.81 -20.57
CA TYR A 297 7.04 -1.33 -20.65
C TYR A 297 8.03 -0.50 -19.83
N GLU A 298 8.03 0.83 -19.99
CA GLU A 298 8.91 1.72 -19.24
C GLU A 298 8.60 1.69 -17.73
N LEU A 299 7.32 1.77 -17.35
CA LEU A 299 6.91 1.75 -15.95
C LEU A 299 7.28 0.44 -15.25
N LEU A 300 7.22 -0.71 -15.92
CA LEU A 300 7.66 -1.99 -15.35
C LEU A 300 9.16 -1.99 -15.04
N HIS A 301 9.98 -1.40 -15.92
CA HIS A 301 11.42 -1.26 -15.68
C HIS A 301 11.73 -0.30 -14.53
N ILE A 302 11.05 0.85 -14.45
CA ILE A 302 11.22 1.79 -13.33
C ILE A 302 10.73 1.15 -12.02
N THR A 303 9.63 0.40 -12.06
CA THR A 303 9.10 -0.35 -10.91
C THR A 303 10.10 -1.40 -10.44
N PHE A 304 10.73 -2.13 -11.36
CA PHE A 304 11.80 -3.07 -11.04
C PHE A 304 12.97 -2.37 -10.34
N LEU A 305 13.44 -1.22 -10.85
CA LEU A 305 14.50 -0.43 -10.21
C LEU A 305 14.18 -0.09 -8.74
N ARG A 306 12.94 0.34 -8.48
CA ARG A 306 12.51 0.69 -7.13
C ARG A 306 12.30 -0.53 -6.24
N SER A 307 11.71 -1.59 -6.78
CA SER A 307 11.35 -2.78 -6.01
C SER A 307 12.59 -3.59 -5.63
N ARG A 308 13.56 -3.80 -6.54
CA ARG A 308 14.80 -4.53 -6.25
C ARG A 308 15.72 -3.84 -5.22
N SER A 309 15.47 -2.57 -4.95
CA SER A 309 16.19 -1.75 -3.97
C SER A 309 15.37 -1.47 -2.71
N ALA A 310 14.20 -2.11 -2.54
CA ALA A 310 13.47 -2.02 -1.30
C ALA A 310 14.26 -2.73 -0.19
N THR A 311 14.74 -1.97 0.79
CA THR A 311 15.62 -2.44 1.88
C THR A 311 14.88 -2.74 3.18
N GLY A 312 13.59 -2.40 3.28
CA GLY A 312 12.79 -2.66 4.48
C GLY A 312 12.73 -4.15 4.80
N ASN A 313 13.08 -4.52 6.04
CA ASN A 313 13.20 -5.92 6.50
C ASN A 313 14.00 -6.80 5.53
N SER A 314 15.19 -6.36 5.12
CA SER A 314 16.09 -7.12 4.25
C SER A 314 15.47 -7.54 2.90
N GLY A 315 14.50 -6.78 2.40
CA GLY A 315 13.84 -7.05 1.12
C GLY A 315 12.64 -8.00 1.19
N ARG A 316 12.13 -8.30 2.41
CA ARG A 316 10.95 -9.15 2.63
C ARG A 316 9.69 -8.79 1.82
N TRP A 317 9.58 -7.53 1.38
CA TRP A 317 8.40 -6.99 0.70
C TRP A 317 8.60 -6.70 -0.78
N GLN A 318 9.74 -7.08 -1.37
CA GLN A 318 10.11 -6.71 -2.73
C GLN A 318 9.12 -7.24 -3.78
N ALA A 319 8.74 -8.52 -3.69
CA ALA A 319 7.81 -9.13 -4.63
C ALA A 319 6.40 -8.53 -4.53
N LEU A 320 5.89 -8.33 -3.31
CA LEU A 320 4.59 -7.69 -3.07
C LEU A 320 4.56 -6.24 -3.59
N THR A 321 5.63 -5.48 -3.34
CA THR A 321 5.78 -4.12 -3.82
C THR A 321 5.75 -4.07 -5.35
N PHE A 322 6.48 -4.97 -6.00
CA PHE A 322 6.48 -5.07 -7.46
C PHE A 322 5.08 -5.41 -7.98
N SER A 323 4.40 -6.41 -7.38
CA SER A 323 3.12 -6.89 -7.89
C SER A 323 1.99 -5.88 -7.81
N ARG A 324 1.94 -5.09 -6.74
CA ARG A 324 0.98 -3.98 -6.59
C ARG A 324 1.05 -3.00 -7.75
N ARG A 325 2.27 -2.59 -8.09
CA ARG A 325 2.53 -1.64 -9.18
C ARG A 325 2.36 -2.30 -10.54
N GLY A 326 2.80 -3.55 -10.70
CA GLY A 326 2.59 -4.33 -11.91
C GLY A 326 1.11 -4.44 -12.28
N LYS A 327 0.25 -4.73 -11.29
CA LYS A 327 -1.21 -4.74 -11.44
C LYS A 327 -1.76 -3.39 -11.90
N ILE A 328 -1.31 -2.28 -11.29
CA ILE A 328 -1.71 -0.90 -11.70
C ILE A 328 -1.27 -0.61 -13.14
N ILE A 329 -0.03 -0.95 -13.50
CA ILE A 329 0.55 -0.67 -14.81
C ILE A 329 -0.17 -1.46 -15.90
N LEU A 330 -0.33 -2.77 -15.69
CA LEU A 330 -0.89 -3.67 -16.69
C LEU A 330 -2.42 -3.68 -16.72
N GLY A 331 -3.08 -3.18 -15.67
CA GLY A 331 -4.53 -3.26 -15.52
C GLY A 331 -5.05 -4.68 -15.32
N VAL A 332 -4.14 -5.65 -15.20
CA VAL A 332 -4.40 -7.07 -14.99
C VAL A 332 -3.48 -7.55 -13.87
N GLY A 333 -4.00 -8.29 -12.91
CA GLY A 333 -3.19 -8.92 -11.85
C GLY A 333 -3.96 -9.18 -10.57
N SER A 334 -3.29 -9.82 -9.63
CA SER A 334 -3.74 -10.24 -8.31
C SER A 334 -2.85 -9.62 -7.24
N VAL A 335 -3.49 -9.06 -6.21
CA VAL A 335 -2.84 -8.57 -5.00
C VAL A 335 -3.73 -8.93 -3.82
N SER A 336 -3.18 -9.55 -2.79
CA SER A 336 -3.92 -9.97 -1.58
C SER A 336 -5.10 -10.90 -1.91
N GLY A 337 -5.00 -11.69 -2.99
CA GLY A 337 -6.04 -12.58 -3.48
C GLY A 337 -7.12 -11.91 -4.35
N VAL A 338 -7.04 -10.59 -4.58
CA VAL A 338 -8.01 -9.85 -5.41
C VAL A 338 -7.48 -9.72 -6.84
N ARG A 339 -8.14 -10.40 -7.77
CA ARG A 339 -7.81 -10.41 -9.20
C ARG A 339 -8.60 -9.32 -9.95
N ASP A 340 -7.90 -8.52 -10.74
CA ASP A 340 -8.48 -7.57 -11.67
C ASP A 340 -8.08 -7.96 -13.09
N GLY A 341 -9.04 -7.88 -14.02
CA GLY A 341 -8.83 -8.17 -15.43
C GLY A 341 -8.42 -9.62 -15.71
N SER A 342 -8.20 -9.92 -16.99
CA SER A 342 -7.57 -11.15 -17.45
C SER A 342 -7.00 -10.92 -18.85
N CYS A 343 -5.96 -11.66 -19.19
CA CYS A 343 -5.47 -11.80 -20.55
C CYS A 343 -6.45 -12.70 -21.31
N THR A 344 -7.43 -12.10 -21.98
CA THR A 344 -8.26 -12.79 -22.96
C THR A 344 -7.64 -12.60 -24.34
N GLY A 345 -7.15 -13.68 -24.94
CA GLY A 345 -6.74 -13.67 -26.34
C GLY A 345 -7.95 -13.46 -27.23
N SER A 346 -7.86 -12.50 -28.14
CA SER A 346 -8.70 -12.47 -29.34
C SER A 346 -8.12 -13.41 -30.37
#